data_AF-W2SQP8-F1
#
_entry.id   AF-W2SQP8-F1
#
_cell.length_a   1.000
_cell.length_b   1.000
_cell.length_c   1.000
_cell.angle_alpha   90.00
_cell.angle_beta   90.00
_cell.angle_gamma   90.00
#
_symmetry.space_group_name_H-M   'P 1'
#
loop_
_entity.id
_entity.type
_entity.pdbx_description
1 polymer ?
#
loop_
_entity_poly.entity_id
_entity_poly.type
_entity_poly.pdbx_seq_one_letter_code
_entity_poly.pdbx_strand_id
1 'polypeptide(L)' 'MFLLILVLVGVPSSLAASCGGSGIPFRFEVLPTGSPVLGCAAPTCFGAGEGGNSLLHDSKFQ' A
#
# COMPACT_ATOMS: atom_id res chain seq x y z
N MET A 1 16.67 16.04 25.08
CA MET A 1 15.73 14.88 25.08
C MET A 1 14.27 15.29 24.91
N PHE A 2 13.79 16.34 25.60
CA PHE A 2 12.38 16.77 25.55
C PHE A 2 11.87 17.13 24.14
N LEU A 3 12.72 17.81 23.37
CA LEU A 3 12.44 18.22 21.99
C LEU A 3 12.24 17.02 21.04
N LEU A 4 13.02 15.95 21.23
CA LEU A 4 12.91 14.72 20.45
C LEU A 4 11.59 13.99 20.72
N ILE A 5 11.17 13.94 21.99
CA ILE A 5 9.90 13.32 22.40
C ILE A 5 8.70 14.09 21.82
N LEU A 6 8.74 15.42 21.85
CA LEU A 6 7.73 16.28 21.23
C LEU A 6 7.60 16.03 19.72
N VAL A 7 8.74 15.86 19.03
CA VAL A 7 8.75 15.54 17.60
C VAL A 7 8.14 14.15 17.34
N LEU A 8 8.54 13.13 18.09
CA LEU A 8 8.03 11.75 17.92
C LEU A 8 6.52 11.63 18.18
N VAL A 9 5.97 12.39 19.13
CA VAL A 9 4.52 12.38 19.43
C VAL A 9 3.71 13.20 18.42
N GLY A 10 4.32 14.22 17.81
CA GLY A 10 3.67 15.06 16.80
C GLY A 10 3.64 14.45 15.39
N VAL A 11 4.46 13.42 15.12
CA VAL A 11 4.43 12.70 13.84
C VAL A 11 3.25 11.71 13.88
N PRO A 12 2.23 11.87 13.01
CA PRO A 12 1.16 10.88 12.93
C PRO A 12 1.77 9.52 12.61
N SER A 13 1.26 8.46 13.23
CA SER A 13 1.67 7.09 12.94
C SER A 13 1.63 6.86 11.43
N SER A 14 2.80 6.66 10.81
CA SER A 14 2.89 6.38 9.39
C SER A 14 2.20 5.05 9.12
N LEU A 15 1.03 5.09 8.50
CA LEU A 15 0.32 3.90 8.06
C LEU A 15 1.11 3.30 6.90
N ALA A 16 1.42 2.01 6.99
CA ALA A 16 2.04 1.29 5.89
C ALA A 16 0.97 0.91 4.87
N ALA A 17 1.28 1.04 3.58
CA ALA A 17 0.49 0.43 2.53
C ALA A 17 0.79 -1.08 2.48
N SER A 18 -0.22 -1.88 2.11
CA SER A 18 -0.09 -3.33 1.94
C SER A 18 -0.80 -3.78 0.67
N CYS A 19 -0.16 -4.65 -0.10
CA CYS A 19 -0.79 -5.37 -1.21
C CYS A 19 -1.38 -6.73 -0.82
N GLY A 20 -1.52 -6.98 0.49
CA GLY A 20 -2.04 -8.22 1.00
C GLY A 20 -1.03 -9.37 0.99
N GLY A 21 -1.50 -10.58 1.28
CA GLY A 21 -0.71 -11.81 1.40
C GLY A 21 -0.46 -12.54 0.08
N SER A 22 -1.03 -12.08 -1.04
CA SER A 22 -1.01 -12.78 -2.34
C SER A 22 0.33 -12.71 -3.09
N GLY A 23 1.40 -12.19 -2.48
CA GLY A 23 2.71 -12.00 -3.14
C GLY A 23 2.71 -10.95 -4.26
N ILE A 24 1.68 -10.10 -4.31
CA ILE A 24 1.52 -9.06 -5.34
C ILE A 24 2.44 -7.88 -5.01
N PRO A 25 3.29 -7.43 -5.96
CA PRO A 25 4.19 -6.31 -5.71
C PRO A 25 3.45 -4.97 -5.73
N PHE A 26 4.04 -3.96 -5.08
CA PHE A 26 3.58 -2.58 -5.19
C PHE A 26 3.77 -2.04 -6.61
N ARG A 27 2.86 -1.17 -7.01
CA ARG A 27 2.95 -0.36 -8.22
C ARG A 27 3.02 1.10 -7.83
N PHE A 28 4.05 1.79 -8.31
CA PHE A 28 4.17 3.24 -8.22
C PHE A 28 4.14 3.82 -9.64
N GLU A 29 3.27 4.79 -9.87
CA GLU A 29 3.15 5.49 -11.14
C GLU A 29 3.03 7.01 -10.91
N VAL A 30 3.61 7.79 -11.81
CA VAL A 30 3.39 9.23 -11.87
C VAL A 30 2.49 9.53 -13.07
N LEU A 31 1.30 10.07 -12.82
CA LEU A 31 0.35 10.43 -13.88
C LEU A 31 0.89 11.60 -14.73
N PRO A 32 0.39 11.82 -15.95
CA PRO A 32 0.75 12.98 -16.78
C PRO A 32 0.52 14.34 -16.10
N THR A 33 -0.38 14.38 -15.09
CA THR A 33 -0.62 15.54 -14.23
C THR A 33 0.50 15.80 -13.22
N GLY A 34 1.46 14.89 -13.09
CA GLY A 34 2.50 14.89 -12.06
C GLY A 34 2.07 14.24 -10.74
N SER A 35 0.83 13.77 -10.63
CA SER A 35 0.32 13.16 -9.40
C SER A 35 0.85 11.73 -9.21
N PRO A 36 1.47 11.41 -8.06
CA PRO A 36 1.88 10.04 -7.76
C PRO A 36 0.68 9.17 -7.39
N VAL A 37 0.66 7.93 -7.86
CA VAL A 37 -0.32 6.90 -7.54
C VAL A 37 0.42 5.68 -7.03
N LEU A 38 0.04 5.23 -5.84
CA LEU A 38 0.49 3.97 -5.26
C LEU A 38 -0.66 2.96 -5.33
N GLY A 39 -0.37 1.74 -5.77
CA GLY A 39 -1.32 0.65 -5.83
C GLY A 39 -0.62 -0.70 -5.82
N CYS A 40 -1.34 -1.75 -6.21
CA CYS A 40 -0.77 -3.09 -6.40
C CYS A 40 -0.65 -3.43 -7.89
N ALA A 41 0.48 -4.00 -8.29
CA ALA A 41 0.72 -4.49 -9.63
C ALA A 41 0.14 -5.90 -9.80
N ALA A 42 -1.18 -6.04 -9.64
CA ALA A 42 -1.87 -7.30 -9.83
C ALA A 42 -1.76 -7.76 -11.30
N PRO A 43 -1.12 -8.90 -11.59
CA PRO A 43 -1.02 -9.39 -12.96
C PRO A 43 -2.39 -9.85 -13.46
N THR A 44 -2.68 -9.60 -14.73
CA THR A 44 -3.95 -10.04 -15.35
C THR A 44 -4.09 -11.56 -15.47
N CYS A 45 -2.96 -12.30 -15.46
CA CYS A 45 -2.93 -13.75 -15.51
C CYS A 45 -3.09 -14.42 -14.13
N PHE A 46 -2.98 -13.64 -13.06
CA PHE A 46 -3.12 -14.14 -11.70
C PHE A 46 -4.64 -14.24 -11.44
N GLY A 47 -5.13 -15.47 -11.30
CA GLY A 47 -6.56 -15.75 -11.14
C GLY A 47 -7.13 -15.26 -9.80
N ALA A 48 -8.20 -15.88 -9.32
CA ALA A 48 -8.64 -15.63 -7.94
C ALA A 48 -7.66 -16.28 -6.94
N GLY A 49 -7.51 -15.64 -5.77
CA GLY A 49 -6.78 -16.24 -4.65
C GLY A 49 -7.50 -17.49 -4.11
N GLU A 50 -6.90 -18.17 -3.14
CA GLU A 50 -7.53 -19.34 -2.49
C GLU A 50 -8.97 -19.02 -2.06
N GLY A 51 -9.88 -19.96 -2.34
CA GLY A 51 -11.30 -19.80 -2.05
C GLY A 51 -12.07 -18.89 -3.01
N GLY A 52 -11.46 -18.43 -4.11
CA GLY A 52 -12.15 -17.61 -5.13
C GLY A 52 -12.18 -16.11 -4.79
N ASN A 53 -11.40 -15.68 -3.80
CA ASN A 53 -11.34 -14.27 -3.39
C ASN A 53 -10.57 -13.42 -4.40
N SER A 54 -10.91 -12.13 -4.50
CA SER A 54 -10.10 -11.17 -5.25
C SER A 54 -8.68 -11.09 -4.66
N LEU A 55 -7.65 -11.01 -5.49
CA LEU A 55 -6.25 -10.99 -5.04
C LEU A 55 -5.89 -9.82 -4.14
N LEU A 56 -6.66 -8.73 -4.23
CA LEU A 56 -6.49 -7.49 -3.46
C LEU A 56 -7.46 -7.38 -2.28
N HIS A 57 -8.17 -8.45 -1.92
CA HIS A 57 -9.20 -8.42 -0.88
C HIS A 57 -8.70 -7.94 0.49
N ASP A 58 -7.41 -8.09 0.75
CA ASP A 58 -6.70 -7.72 1.97
C ASP A 58 -5.69 -6.57 1.77
N SER A 59 -5.71 -5.92 0.59
CA SER A 59 -4.90 -4.74 0.33
C SER A 59 -5.37 -3.51 1.15
N LYS A 60 -4.42 -2.67 1.55
CA LYS A 60 -4.65 -1.47 2.37
C LYS A 60 -3.82 -0.30 1.82
N PHE A 61 -4.51 0.75 1.42
CA PHE A 61 -3.95 2.05 1.05
C PHE A 61 -4.70 3.10 1.85
N GLN A 62 -4.02 3.75 2.79
CA GLN A 62 -4.64 4.54 3.86
C GLN A 62 -4.00 5.92 3.93
#